data_AF-A0A2J7ZLR3-F1
#
_entry.id   AF-A0A2J7ZLR3-F1
#
_cell.length_a   1.000
_cell.length_b   1.000
_cell.length_c   1.000
_cell.angle_alpha   90.00
_cell.angle_beta   90.00
_cell.angle_gamma   90.00
#
_symmetry.space_group_name_H-M   'P 1'
#
loop_
_entity.id
_entity.type
_entity.pdbx_description
1 polymer ?
#
loop_
_entity_poly.entity_id
_entity_poly.type
_entity_poly.pdbx_seq_one_letter_code
_entity_poly.pdbx_strand_id
1 'polypeptide(L)'
;MQTCRLGTASRSARVQPFVATSGNVRRSRPLTMRAKAVTYDLDPDNASILVCGGGGVALQVTRKLKDMGSWVWMMQRTDVRKAEIEKMMAFVPKGDALNKEDVQRVYDGERRTNPHAAGAAGKLKYVIIRPGGLVSEPATGAAILTEDAAAAGMIAREDVAALVIKALLSNKADNKVLSAIDPSKTPGPERVPFTI
;
A
#
# COMPACT_ATOMS: atom_id res chain seq x y z
N MET A 1 -1.38 52.96 92.50
CA MET A 1 -1.87 54.06 91.62
C MET A 1 -1.54 53.69 90.18
N GLN A 2 -2.53 53.82 89.27
CA GLN A 2 -2.46 54.09 87.81
C GLN A 2 -1.09 54.02 87.10
N THR A 3 -0.90 53.51 85.86
CA THR A 3 -1.75 53.43 84.65
C THR A 3 -0.97 52.76 83.48
N CYS A 4 -1.73 52.25 82.48
CA CYS A 4 -1.57 52.36 80.99
C CYS A 4 -0.20 52.23 80.31
N ARG A 5 -0.03 51.82 79.04
CA ARG A 5 -0.70 51.00 77.99
C ARG A 5 0.24 51.13 76.75
N LEU A 6 0.14 50.20 75.79
CA LEU A 6 0.73 50.20 74.43
C LEU A 6 2.26 49.95 74.42
N GLY A 7 2.86 49.07 73.61
CA GLY A 7 2.49 48.39 72.37
C GLY A 7 3.76 48.41 71.49
N THR A 8 4.13 47.29 70.86
CA THR A 8 4.79 47.22 69.54
C THR A 8 5.15 45.78 69.21
N ALA A 9 4.62 45.31 68.08
CA ALA A 9 5.03 44.08 67.43
C ALA A 9 6.36 44.31 66.70
N SER A 10 7.28 43.34 66.79
CA SER A 10 8.42 43.24 65.87
C SER A 10 8.58 41.80 65.39
N ARG A 11 8.91 41.72 64.11
CA ARG A 11 8.74 40.61 63.18
C ARG A 11 9.83 39.56 63.36
N SER A 12 9.47 38.29 63.20
CA SER A 12 10.40 37.28 62.68
C SER A 12 9.67 36.48 61.60
N ALA A 13 10.07 36.72 60.35
CA ALA A 13 9.58 36.01 59.19
C ALA A 13 10.08 34.56 59.24
N ARG A 14 9.23 33.65 59.72
CA ARG A 14 9.44 32.22 59.58
C ARG A 14 9.17 31.86 58.12
N VAL A 15 10.24 31.65 57.35
CA VAL A 15 10.16 30.99 56.02
C VAL A 15 9.56 29.61 56.25
N GLN A 16 8.34 29.39 55.75
CA GLN A 16 7.75 28.06 55.71
C GLN A 16 8.41 27.28 54.56
N PRO A 17 8.75 25.99 54.76
CA PRO A 17 9.18 25.17 53.64
C PRO A 17 8.02 25.03 52.65
N PHE A 18 8.35 25.10 51.36
CA PHE A 18 7.42 24.88 50.26
C PHE A 18 6.75 23.51 50.42
N VAL A 19 5.48 23.51 50.83
CA VAL A 19 4.65 22.30 50.83
C VAL A 19 4.23 22.07 49.39
N ALA A 20 4.81 21.05 48.76
CA ALA A 20 4.37 20.57 47.45
C ALA A 20 2.92 20.10 47.60
N THR A 21 1.97 20.96 47.26
CA THR A 21 0.59 20.56 47.06
C THR A 21 0.59 19.58 45.90
N SER A 22 0.06 18.38 46.12
CA SER A 22 -0.16 17.37 45.09
C SER A 22 -1.27 17.89 44.16
N GLY A 23 -0.92 18.86 43.31
CA GLY A 23 -1.71 19.27 42.18
C GLY A 23 -1.92 18.05 41.30
N ASN A 24 -3.17 17.74 41.03
CA ASN A 24 -3.57 16.64 40.17
C ASN A 24 -3.01 16.94 38.77
N VAL A 25 -1.80 16.46 38.48
CA VAL A 25 -1.20 16.52 37.15
C VAL A 25 -2.20 15.84 36.24
N ARG A 26 -2.85 16.62 35.36
CA ARG A 26 -3.62 16.07 34.25
C ARG A 26 -2.68 15.13 33.52
N ARG A 27 -2.82 13.83 33.79
CA ARG A 27 -2.09 12.78 33.09
C ARG A 27 -2.35 13.07 31.62
N SER A 28 -1.30 13.46 30.92
CA SER A 28 -1.28 13.48 29.47
C SER A 28 -1.79 12.11 29.06
N ARG A 29 -3.02 12.06 28.52
CA ARG A 29 -3.51 10.84 27.90
C ARG A 29 -2.46 10.53 26.85
N PRO A 30 -1.79 9.37 26.89
CA PRO A 30 -0.96 9.00 25.75
C PRO A 30 -1.91 9.03 24.57
N LEU A 31 -1.64 9.92 23.61
CA LEU A 31 -2.27 9.89 22.30
C LEU A 31 -1.73 8.64 21.61
N THR A 32 -2.21 7.47 22.06
CA THR A 32 -2.14 6.26 21.27
C THR A 32 -3.21 6.42 20.19
N MET A 33 -2.99 7.36 19.27
CA MET A 33 -3.52 7.20 17.94
C MET A 33 -2.80 5.99 17.37
N ARG A 34 -3.34 4.79 17.65
CA ARG A 34 -3.28 3.73 16.65
C ARG A 34 -4.03 4.32 15.46
N ALA A 35 -3.28 4.99 14.57
CA ALA A 35 -3.68 4.99 13.18
C ALA A 35 -4.06 3.54 12.91
N LYS A 36 -5.33 3.32 12.55
CA LYS A 36 -5.77 2.01 12.10
C LYS A 36 -4.96 1.79 10.84
N ALA A 37 -3.77 1.18 10.98
CA ALA A 37 -2.96 0.78 9.86
C ALA A 37 -3.93 0.06 8.95
N VAL A 38 -4.04 0.48 7.70
CA VAL A 38 -4.82 -0.25 6.72
C VAL A 38 -4.13 -1.61 6.66
N THR A 39 -4.65 -2.58 7.41
CA THR A 39 -4.06 -3.91 7.50
C THR A 39 -4.40 -4.58 6.19
N TYR A 40 -3.47 -4.50 5.26
CA TYR A 40 -3.47 -5.37 4.09
C TYR A 40 -3.05 -6.76 4.57
N ASP A 41 -3.62 -7.81 3.98
CA ASP A 41 -3.19 -9.19 4.31
C ASP A 41 -1.75 -9.44 3.84
N LEU A 42 -1.28 -8.66 2.87
CA LEU A 42 0.10 -8.59 2.43
C LEU A 42 0.65 -7.21 2.77
N ASP A 43 1.65 -7.14 3.65
CA ASP A 43 2.38 -5.89 3.91
C ASP A 43 3.21 -5.53 2.68
N PRO A 44 2.84 -4.49 1.91
CA PRO A 44 3.48 -4.18 0.65
C PRO A 44 4.96 -3.84 0.80
N ASP A 45 5.38 -3.26 1.93
CA ASP A 45 6.77 -2.88 2.22
C ASP A 45 7.71 -4.08 2.41
N ASN A 46 7.18 -5.25 2.79
CA ASN A 46 7.97 -6.45 3.06
C ASN A 46 7.78 -7.54 1.98
N ALA A 47 6.88 -7.31 1.03
CA ALA A 47 6.63 -8.21 -0.07
C ALA A 47 7.63 -7.96 -1.22
N SER A 48 8.22 -9.05 -1.73
CA SER A 48 8.82 -9.06 -3.05
C SER A 48 7.74 -9.37 -4.09
N ILE A 49 7.66 -8.56 -5.13
CA ILE A 49 6.67 -8.71 -6.20
C ILE A 49 7.40 -8.85 -7.53
N LEU A 50 7.18 -9.99 -8.20
CA LEU A 50 7.64 -10.22 -9.56
C LEU A 50 6.60 -9.74 -10.58
N VAL A 51 6.97 -8.74 -11.37
CA VAL A 51 6.20 -8.22 -12.50
C VAL A 51 6.79 -8.74 -13.80
N CYS A 52 6.02 -9.53 -14.54
CA CYS A 52 6.41 -10.01 -15.86
C CYS A 52 5.86 -9.09 -16.95
N GLY A 53 6.75 -8.55 -17.79
CA GLY A 53 6.38 -7.70 -18.93
C GLY A 53 6.87 -6.25 -18.79
N GLY A 54 7.41 -5.69 -19.87
CA GLY A 54 8.16 -4.43 -19.88
C GLY A 54 7.38 -3.14 -20.17
N GLY A 55 6.06 -3.21 -20.39
CA GLY A 55 5.34 -2.10 -21.02
C GLY A 55 3.89 -1.91 -20.62
N GLY A 56 3.34 -0.75 -20.99
CA GLY A 56 1.94 -0.39 -20.79
C GLY A 56 1.53 -0.41 -19.31
N VAL A 57 0.62 -1.32 -18.97
CA VAL A 57 0.06 -1.48 -17.61
C VAL A 57 1.14 -1.94 -16.62
N ALA A 58 2.08 -2.79 -17.02
CA ALA A 58 3.11 -3.32 -16.11
C ALA A 58 3.98 -2.21 -15.50
N LEU A 59 4.34 -1.19 -16.28
CA LEU A 59 5.10 -0.03 -15.78
C LEU A 59 4.29 0.81 -14.80
N GLN A 60 3.00 0.98 -15.05
CA GLN A 60 2.10 1.71 -14.15
C GLN A 60 1.92 0.97 -12.82
N VAL A 61 1.85 -0.36 -12.87
CA VAL A 61 1.84 -1.22 -11.66
C VAL A 61 3.16 -1.07 -10.91
N THR A 62 4.31 -1.21 -11.58
CA THR A 62 5.62 -1.06 -10.93
C THR A 62 5.79 0.30 -10.26
N ARG A 63 5.38 1.40 -10.91
CA ARG A 63 5.45 2.75 -10.32
C ARG A 63 4.64 2.84 -9.02
N LYS A 64 3.38 2.39 -9.05
CA LYS A 64 2.53 2.40 -7.86
C LYS A 64 3.04 1.48 -6.74
N LEU A 65 3.58 0.31 -7.08
CA LEU A 65 4.21 -0.58 -6.09
C LEU A 65 5.46 0.04 -5.45
N LYS A 66 6.26 0.77 -6.24
CA LYS A 66 7.41 1.51 -5.74
C LYS A 66 7.02 2.69 -4.86
N ASP A 67 5.97 3.42 -5.21
CA ASP A 67 5.41 4.48 -4.38
C ASP A 67 4.92 3.94 -3.02
N MET A 68 4.48 2.68 -3.01
CA MET A 68 4.09 1.93 -1.81
C MET A 68 5.27 1.30 -1.04
N GLY A 69 6.51 1.49 -1.47
CA GLY A 69 7.70 0.95 -0.78
C GLY A 69 8.03 -0.52 -1.08
N SER A 70 7.31 -1.17 -1.99
CA SER A 70 7.52 -2.59 -2.30
C SER A 70 8.82 -2.87 -3.07
N TRP A 71 9.37 -4.06 -2.82
CA TRP A 71 10.48 -4.60 -3.61
C TRP A 71 9.93 -5.18 -4.91
N VAL A 72 10.28 -4.58 -6.04
CA VAL A 72 9.77 -5.01 -7.36
C VAL A 72 10.90 -5.61 -8.19
N TRP A 73 10.66 -6.81 -8.66
CA TRP A 73 11.46 -7.52 -9.66
C TRP A 73 10.72 -7.47 -10.98
N MET A 74 11.36 -7.02 -12.05
CA MET A 74 10.70 -6.82 -13.34
C MET A 74 11.41 -7.61 -14.43
N MET A 75 10.84 -8.76 -14.79
CA MET A 75 11.45 -9.63 -15.79
C MET A 75 11.19 -9.09 -17.21
N GLN A 76 12.26 -8.89 -17.96
CA GLN A 76 12.21 -8.40 -19.33
C GLN A 76 13.04 -9.25 -20.29
N ARG A 77 12.52 -9.42 -21.51
CA ARG A 77 13.26 -10.08 -22.60
C ARG A 77 14.35 -9.19 -23.19
N THR A 78 14.09 -7.89 -23.26
CA THR A 78 14.95 -6.92 -23.95
C THR A 78 15.33 -5.77 -23.00
N ASP A 79 16.55 -5.27 -23.13
CA ASP A 79 17.13 -4.25 -22.24
C ASP A 79 16.73 -2.81 -22.61
N VAL A 80 15.83 -2.60 -23.59
CA VAL A 80 15.46 -1.28 -24.13
C VAL A 80 15.05 -0.29 -23.04
N ARG A 81 14.34 -0.77 -22.02
CA ARG A 81 13.80 0.07 -20.93
C ARG A 81 14.48 -0.18 -19.59
N LYS A 82 15.56 -0.97 -19.58
CA LYS A 82 16.26 -1.38 -18.37
C LYS A 82 16.75 -0.16 -17.57
N ALA A 83 17.37 0.81 -18.23
CA ALA A 83 17.87 2.02 -17.57
C ALA A 83 16.76 2.86 -16.91
N GLU A 84 15.57 2.94 -17.53
CA GLU A 84 14.41 3.63 -16.94
C GLU A 84 13.95 2.94 -15.65
N ILE A 85 13.96 1.60 -15.65
CA ILE A 85 13.43 0.78 -14.57
C ILE A 85 14.43 0.63 -13.41
N GLU A 86 15.72 0.52 -13.72
CA GLU A 86 16.78 0.52 -12.70
C GLU A 86 16.85 1.87 -11.97
N LYS A 87 16.57 2.99 -12.65
CA LYS A 87 16.44 4.31 -12.01
C LYS A 87 15.29 4.36 -11.00
N MET A 88 14.24 3.55 -11.20
CA MET A 88 13.14 3.37 -10.26
C MET A 88 13.45 2.35 -9.15
N MET A 89 14.73 1.96 -8.98
CA MET A 89 15.21 1.01 -7.97
C MET A 89 14.54 -0.37 -8.06
N ALA A 90 14.12 -0.79 -9.26
CA ALA A 90 13.60 -2.13 -9.52
C ALA A 90 14.70 -3.04 -10.10
N PHE A 91 14.72 -4.30 -9.66
CA PHE A 91 15.65 -5.29 -10.21
C PHE A 91 15.12 -5.80 -11.54
N VAL A 92 15.94 -5.79 -12.58
CA VAL A 92 15.53 -6.19 -13.94
C VAL A 92 16.32 -7.43 -14.37
N PRO A 93 15.87 -8.65 -13.98
CA PRO A 93 16.45 -9.85 -14.55
C PRO A 93 16.06 -9.97 -16.02
N LYS A 94 17.04 -10.25 -16.86
CA LYS A 94 16.82 -10.62 -18.26
C LYS A 94 16.39 -12.09 -18.33
N GLY A 95 15.31 -12.37 -19.05
CA GLY A 95 14.81 -13.73 -19.23
C GLY A 95 13.63 -13.79 -20.18
N ASP A 96 13.42 -14.96 -20.79
CA ASP A 96 12.22 -15.25 -21.57
C ASP A 96 11.19 -15.99 -20.72
N ALA A 97 9.94 -15.53 -20.75
CA ALA A 97 8.83 -16.18 -20.07
C ALA A 97 8.47 -17.55 -20.70
N LEU A 98 8.88 -17.79 -21.95
CA LEU A 98 8.70 -19.09 -22.61
C LEU A 98 9.76 -20.12 -22.19
N ASN A 99 10.87 -19.67 -21.60
CA ASN A 99 11.93 -20.54 -21.14
C ASN A 99 11.73 -20.82 -19.63
N LYS A 100 11.54 -22.10 -19.29
CA LYS A 100 11.26 -22.50 -17.90
C LYS A 100 12.45 -22.25 -16.99
N GLU A 101 13.67 -22.44 -17.49
CA GLU A 101 14.91 -22.24 -16.75
C GLU A 101 15.09 -20.77 -16.38
N ASP A 102 14.75 -19.85 -17.28
CA ASP A 102 14.78 -18.41 -17.02
C ASP A 102 13.76 -18.00 -15.96
N VAL A 103 12.51 -18.47 -16.07
CA VAL A 103 11.47 -18.19 -15.07
C VAL A 103 11.88 -18.72 -13.70
N GLN A 104 12.39 -19.96 -13.65
CA GLN A 104 12.84 -20.58 -12.40
C GLN A 104 14.02 -19.82 -11.78
N ARG A 105 14.98 -19.40 -12.61
CA ARG A 105 16.13 -18.60 -12.15
C ARG A 105 15.70 -17.27 -11.54
N VAL A 106 14.72 -16.60 -12.14
CA VAL A 106 14.19 -15.33 -11.62
C VAL A 106 13.41 -15.55 -10.32
N TYR A 107 12.55 -16.55 -10.29
CA TYR A 107 11.76 -16.91 -9.11
C TYR A 107 12.64 -17.33 -7.93
N ASP A 108 13.66 -18.16 -8.18
CA ASP A 108 14.64 -18.56 -7.16
C ASP A 108 15.52 -17.38 -6.73
N GLY A 109 15.85 -16.49 -7.66
CA GLY A 109 16.61 -15.27 -7.39
C GLY A 109 15.87 -14.33 -6.43
N GLU A 110 14.61 -14.05 -6.72
CA GLU A 110 13.73 -13.27 -5.84
C GLU A 110 13.67 -13.87 -4.43
N ARG A 111 13.39 -15.18 -4.35
CA ARG A 111 13.27 -15.90 -3.07
C ARG A 111 14.57 -15.90 -2.26
N ARG A 112 15.74 -15.91 -2.91
CA ARG A 112 17.04 -15.78 -2.23
C ARG A 112 17.23 -14.39 -1.63
N THR A 113 16.77 -13.35 -2.32
CA THR A 113 16.91 -11.97 -1.82
C THR A 113 15.93 -11.62 -0.71
N ASN A 114 14.77 -12.27 -0.68
CA ASN A 114 13.79 -12.11 0.38
C ASN A 114 13.29 -13.49 0.86
N PRO A 115 13.90 -14.06 1.92
CA PRO A 115 13.46 -15.35 2.44
C PRO A 115 12.06 -15.30 3.08
N HIS A 116 11.53 -14.10 3.39
CA HIS A 116 10.15 -13.92 3.85
C HIS A 116 9.12 -14.02 2.72
N ALA A 117 9.55 -13.93 1.45
CA ALA A 117 8.73 -14.22 0.28
C ALA A 117 8.50 -15.75 0.16
N ALA A 118 7.80 -16.32 1.14
CA ALA A 118 7.42 -17.71 1.16
C ALA A 118 6.17 -17.90 0.28
N GLY A 119 6.38 -18.06 -1.02
CA GLY A 119 5.37 -18.65 -1.89
C GLY A 119 5.10 -20.07 -1.41
N ALA A 120 3.91 -20.32 -0.84
CA ALA A 120 3.51 -21.64 -0.39
C ALA A 120 3.65 -22.64 -1.55
N ALA A 121 4.38 -23.73 -1.33
CA ALA A 121 4.55 -24.84 -2.27
C ALA A 121 3.25 -25.65 -2.41
N GLY A 122 2.17 -24.98 -2.82
CA GLY A 122 0.81 -25.49 -2.93
C GLY A 122 0.03 -24.81 -4.06
N LYS A 123 -1.29 -25.00 -4.06
CA LYS A 123 -2.20 -24.43 -5.07
C LYS A 123 -2.09 -22.89 -5.07
N LEU A 124 -1.55 -22.32 -6.15
CA LEU A 124 -1.40 -20.87 -6.31
C LEU A 124 -2.78 -20.20 -6.31
N LYS A 125 -2.96 -19.22 -5.44
CA LYS A 125 -4.10 -18.30 -5.51
C LYS A 125 -3.89 -17.40 -6.73
N TYR A 126 -4.90 -17.28 -7.57
CA TYR A 126 -4.81 -16.48 -8.79
C TYR A 126 -5.97 -15.49 -8.86
N VAL A 127 -5.75 -14.34 -9.49
CA VAL A 127 -6.81 -13.40 -9.86
C VAL A 127 -6.61 -13.04 -11.31
N ILE A 128 -7.64 -13.24 -12.14
CA ILE A 128 -7.58 -12.89 -13.55
C ILE A 128 -8.38 -11.62 -13.75
N ILE A 129 -7.71 -10.53 -14.12
CA ILE A 129 -8.37 -9.27 -14.49
C ILE A 129 -8.43 -9.19 -16.02
N ARG A 130 -9.63 -9.07 -16.56
CA ARG A 130 -9.91 -8.92 -17.99
C ARG A 130 -10.21 -7.44 -18.27
N PRO A 131 -9.20 -6.62 -18.61
CA PRO A 131 -9.46 -5.26 -19.04
C PRO A 131 -10.13 -5.27 -20.42
N GLY A 132 -10.97 -4.28 -20.67
CA GLY A 132 -11.41 -3.99 -22.03
C GLY A 132 -10.37 -3.20 -22.83
N GLY A 133 -10.82 -2.33 -23.73
CA GLY A 133 -9.95 -1.50 -24.56
C GLY A 133 -9.07 -0.57 -23.71
N LEU A 134 -7.75 -0.73 -23.82
CA LEU A 134 -6.79 0.06 -23.06
C LEU A 134 -6.59 1.43 -23.71
N VAL A 135 -6.96 2.50 -23.00
CA VAL A 135 -6.67 3.88 -23.39
C VAL A 135 -5.46 4.42 -22.64
N SER A 136 -4.70 5.30 -23.29
CA SER A 136 -3.51 5.95 -22.72
C SER A 136 -3.81 7.30 -22.05
N GLU A 137 -5.10 7.61 -21.89
CA GLU A 137 -5.56 8.78 -21.15
C GLU A 137 -5.27 8.64 -19.65
N PRO A 138 -5.18 9.75 -18.89
CA PRO A 138 -4.99 9.71 -17.45
C PRO A 138 -6.14 8.97 -16.74
N ALA A 139 -5.85 8.46 -15.54
CA ALA A 139 -6.84 7.79 -14.69
C ALA A 139 -8.10 8.63 -14.50
N THR A 140 -9.27 8.00 -14.67
CA THR A 140 -10.56 8.62 -14.36
C THR A 140 -10.96 8.41 -12.90
N GLY A 141 -10.40 7.40 -12.23
CA GLY A 141 -10.72 7.05 -10.85
C GLY A 141 -12.10 6.42 -10.66
N ALA A 142 -12.88 6.26 -11.74
CA ALA A 142 -14.22 5.67 -11.73
C ALA A 142 -14.23 4.17 -12.07
N ALA A 143 -13.05 3.57 -12.30
CA ALA A 143 -12.96 2.18 -12.71
C ALA A 143 -13.43 1.20 -11.63
N ILE A 144 -14.18 0.20 -12.06
CA ILE A 144 -14.77 -0.85 -11.22
C ILE A 144 -14.35 -2.23 -11.70
N LEU A 145 -14.29 -3.19 -10.77
CA LEU A 145 -14.22 -4.61 -11.08
C LEU A 145 -15.63 -5.20 -11.02
N THR A 146 -15.95 -6.13 -11.90
CA THR A 146 -17.24 -6.84 -11.93
C THR A 146 -17.02 -8.31 -12.27
N GLU A 147 -17.89 -9.20 -11.78
CA GLU A 147 -17.82 -10.64 -12.10
C GLU A 147 -18.46 -10.97 -13.45
N ASP A 148 -19.17 -10.02 -14.07
CA ASP A 148 -19.79 -10.21 -15.38
C ASP A 148 -18.73 -10.34 -16.48
N ALA A 149 -18.69 -11.51 -17.14
CA ALA A 149 -17.75 -11.81 -18.21
C ALA A 149 -18.12 -11.13 -19.55
N ALA A 150 -19.38 -10.70 -19.72
CA ALA A 150 -19.82 -9.92 -20.88
C ALA A 150 -19.44 -8.43 -20.74
N ALA A 151 -18.97 -8.04 -19.56
CA ALA A 151 -18.63 -6.68 -19.26
C ALA A 151 -17.27 -6.32 -19.90
N ALA A 152 -17.32 -5.73 -21.08
CA ALA A 152 -16.18 -5.11 -21.75
C ALA A 152 -16.48 -3.62 -21.98
N GLY A 153 -15.44 -2.78 -21.93
CA GLY A 153 -15.53 -1.33 -22.14
C GLY A 153 -14.15 -0.74 -22.39
N MET A 154 -14.00 0.57 -22.37
CA MET A 154 -12.68 1.22 -22.39
C MET A 154 -12.22 1.50 -20.95
N ILE A 155 -10.92 1.38 -20.69
CA ILE A 155 -10.34 1.66 -19.37
C ILE A 155 -8.93 2.24 -19.53
N ALA A 156 -8.58 3.22 -18.69
CA ALA A 156 -7.24 3.77 -18.67
C ALA A 156 -6.24 2.78 -18.06
N ARG A 157 -5.01 2.76 -18.57
CA ARG A 157 -3.95 1.87 -18.07
C ARG A 157 -3.62 2.09 -16.59
N GLU A 158 -3.73 3.33 -16.13
CA GLU A 158 -3.49 3.72 -14.74
C GLU A 158 -4.58 3.19 -13.79
N ASP A 159 -5.84 3.20 -14.24
CA ASP A 159 -6.96 2.65 -13.49
C ASP A 159 -6.85 1.13 -13.39
N VAL A 160 -6.49 0.44 -14.47
CA VAL A 160 -6.20 -1.00 -14.43
C VAL A 160 -5.12 -1.30 -13.40
N ALA A 161 -4.03 -0.53 -13.38
CA ALA A 161 -2.95 -0.72 -12.41
C ALA A 161 -3.43 -0.51 -10.96
N ALA A 162 -4.31 0.46 -10.72
CA ALA A 162 -4.91 0.67 -9.40
C ALA A 162 -5.81 -0.50 -8.98
N LEU A 163 -6.60 -1.06 -9.91
CA LEU A 163 -7.45 -2.23 -9.65
C LEU A 163 -6.62 -3.50 -9.37
N VAL A 164 -5.52 -3.70 -10.08
CA VAL A 164 -4.58 -4.81 -9.83
C VAL A 164 -4.02 -4.74 -8.41
N ILE A 165 -3.59 -3.56 -7.97
CA ILE A 165 -3.04 -3.38 -6.61
C ILE A 165 -4.12 -3.60 -5.55
N LYS A 166 -5.35 -3.09 -5.77
CA LYS A 166 -6.48 -3.37 -4.87
C LYS A 166 -6.77 -4.88 -4.77
N ALA A 167 -6.74 -5.59 -5.89
CA ALA A 167 -6.94 -7.03 -5.93
C ALA A 167 -5.80 -7.82 -5.28
N LEU A 168 -4.55 -7.34 -5.40
CA LEU A 168 -3.38 -7.95 -4.76
C LEU A 168 -3.48 -7.87 -3.23
N LEU A 169 -3.96 -6.75 -2.70
CA LEU A 169 -4.00 -6.48 -1.27
C LEU A 169 -5.22 -7.07 -0.54
N SER A 170 -6.16 -7.68 -1.27
CA SER A 170 -7.40 -8.23 -0.72
C SER A 170 -7.60 -9.70 -1.09
N ASN A 171 -7.81 -10.51 -0.07
CA ASN A 171 -8.13 -11.93 -0.21
C ASN A 171 -9.49 -12.22 -0.89
N LYS A 172 -10.38 -11.24 -1.02
CA LYS A 172 -11.72 -11.43 -1.60
C LYS A 172 -11.68 -11.70 -3.11
N ALA A 173 -10.61 -11.25 -3.76
CA ALA A 173 -10.40 -11.45 -5.18
C ALA A 173 -9.77 -12.83 -5.51
N ASP A 174 -9.33 -13.59 -4.49
CA ASP A 174 -8.65 -14.88 -4.67
C ASP A 174 -9.49 -15.88 -5.48
N ASN A 175 -8.86 -16.47 -6.50
CA ASN A 175 -9.42 -17.46 -7.43
C ASN A 175 -10.62 -16.96 -8.25
N LYS A 176 -10.71 -15.64 -8.49
CA LYS A 176 -11.77 -15.03 -9.30
C LYS A 176 -11.29 -14.54 -10.65
N VAL A 177 -12.23 -14.53 -11.60
CA VAL A 177 -12.09 -13.83 -12.89
C VAL A 177 -12.95 -12.59 -12.81
N LEU A 178 -12.33 -11.42 -12.92
CA LEU A 178 -12.97 -10.12 -12.81
C LEU A 178 -12.76 -9.33 -14.10
N SER A 179 -13.81 -8.69 -14.58
CA SER A 179 -13.74 -7.75 -15.71
C SER A 179 -13.53 -6.33 -15.19
N ALA A 180 -12.60 -5.60 -15.79
CA ALA A 180 -12.29 -4.22 -15.41
C ALA A 180 -12.86 -3.24 -16.42
N ILE A 181 -13.73 -2.33 -15.95
CA ILE A 181 -14.42 -1.34 -16.79
C ILE A 181 -14.36 0.03 -16.12
N ASP A 182 -14.31 1.06 -16.96
CA ASP A 182 -14.60 2.42 -16.57
C ASP A 182 -16.01 2.83 -17.07
N PRO A 183 -17.00 2.97 -16.17
CA PRO A 183 -18.35 3.40 -16.53
C PRO A 183 -18.40 4.79 -17.18
N SER A 184 -17.39 5.64 -16.91
CA SER A 184 -17.34 7.00 -17.46
C SER A 184 -17.01 7.04 -18.96
N LYS A 185 -16.32 6.01 -19.48
CA LYS A 185 -15.89 5.93 -20.89
C LYS A 185 -16.75 5.02 -21.74
N THR A 186 -17.49 4.11 -21.13
CA THR A 186 -18.40 3.21 -21.85
C THR A 186 -19.71 3.16 -21.09
N PRO A 187 -20.74 3.90 -21.55
CA PRO A 187 -22.10 3.71 -21.06
C PRO A 187 -22.53 2.29 -21.43
N GLY A 188 -22.77 1.48 -20.42
CA GLY A 188 -23.28 0.13 -20.55
C GLY A 188 -24.46 -0.10 -19.61
N PRO A 189 -25.00 -1.32 -19.54
CA PRO A 189 -25.97 -1.66 -18.50
C PRO A 189 -25.39 -1.36 -17.12
N GLU A 190 -26.25 -1.02 -16.15
CA GLU A 190 -25.85 -0.83 -14.76
C GLU A 190 -25.19 -2.12 -14.25
N ARG A 191 -23.93 -2.03 -13.83
CA ARG A 191 -23.13 -3.18 -13.40
C ARG A 191 -22.86 -3.08 -11.92
N VAL A 192 -23.02 -4.19 -11.23
CA VAL A 192 -22.75 -4.27 -9.80
C VAL A 192 -21.22 -4.24 -9.58
N PRO A 193 -20.69 -3.27 -8.82
CA PRO A 193 -19.27 -3.21 -8.51
C PRO A 193 -18.90 -4.33 -7.53
N PHE A 194 -17.86 -5.07 -7.85
CA PHE A 194 -17.25 -6.05 -6.96
C PHE A 194 -16.51 -5.32 -5.84
N THR A 195 -16.88 -5.60 -4.60
CA THR A 195 -16.27 -4.97 -3.42
C THR A 195 -15.06 -5.78 -2.97
N ILE A 196 -13.90 -5.14 -3.02
CA ILE A 196 -12.59 -5.73 -2.70
C ILE A 196 -12.18 -5.29 -1.29
#